data_AF-A0A848BQG8-F1
#
_entry.id   AF-A0A848BQG8-F1
#
_cell.length_a   1.000
_cell.length_b   1.000
_cell.length_c   1.000
_cell.angle_alpha   90.00
_cell.angle_beta   90.00
_cell.angle_gamma   90.00
#
_symmetry.space_group_name_H-M   'P 1'
#
loop_
_entity.id
_entity.type
_entity.pdbx_description
1 polymer ?
#
loop_
_entity_poly.entity_id
_entity_poly.type
_entity_poly.pdbx_seq_one_letter_code
_entity_poly.pdbx_strand_id
1 'polypeptide(L)'
;MKKIPIAVALCLAVGLFIAGCGNQEQPAPAQNQQQQQQIQIDAASEALFEKGLSFYQQFQYDQAISLYDQALAKDQKNYKALSGKGIALAMRGNGVNPKEVRQGISLIRQALELKPDYVPSFYDLALALKIDKQYDESITWFQKVIDSEPDNTWSYYGIATIYGDQGNAEKAVLYLKKAAAIDKENVKEAARSQSHFDRIRNTRAFQGFMNQ
;
A
#
# COMPACT_ATOMS: atom_id res chain seq x y z
N MET A 1 -13.27 -63.74 13.83
CA MET A 1 -14.57 -64.41 13.65
C MET A 1 -15.60 -63.80 14.58
N LYS A 2 -16.55 -63.05 14.04
CA LYS A 2 -17.98 -62.93 14.38
C LYS A 2 -18.47 -61.52 14.05
N LYS A 3 -19.53 -61.51 13.24
CA LYS A 3 -20.27 -60.38 12.70
C LYS A 3 -21.56 -60.21 13.54
N ILE A 4 -21.99 -58.95 13.73
CA ILE A 4 -23.39 -58.45 13.68
C ILE A 4 -24.30 -58.83 14.89
N PRO A 5 -25.43 -58.12 15.24
CA PRO A 5 -26.13 -56.96 14.64
C PRO A 5 -26.40 -55.77 15.62
N ILE A 6 -26.63 -54.53 15.18
CA ILE A 6 -27.93 -53.90 14.77
C ILE A 6 -29.11 -54.20 15.71
N ALA A 7 -29.54 -53.20 16.47
CA ALA A 7 -30.94 -53.04 16.88
C ALA A 7 -31.31 -51.55 16.84
N VAL A 8 -32.07 -51.19 15.82
CA VAL A 8 -32.86 -49.96 15.74
C VAL A 8 -34.03 -50.12 16.71
N ALA A 9 -34.23 -49.15 17.61
CA ALA A 9 -35.50 -48.98 18.30
C ALA A 9 -35.88 -47.50 18.28
N LEU A 10 -36.76 -47.19 17.33
CA LEU A 10 -37.53 -45.97 17.23
C LEU A 10 -38.53 -45.95 18.41
N CYS A 11 -38.56 -44.89 19.21
CA CYS A 11 -39.75 -44.56 20.00
C CYS A 11 -39.99 -43.05 19.96
N LEU A 12 -41.20 -42.74 19.54
CA LEU A 12 -41.80 -41.43 19.33
C LEU A 12 -42.11 -40.74 20.67
N ALA A 13 -41.87 -39.43 20.66
CA ALA A 13 -42.61 -38.32 21.27
C ALA A 13 -43.50 -38.58 22.52
N VAL A 14 -43.31 -37.76 23.55
CA VAL A 14 -44.13 -36.58 23.92
C VAL A 14 -43.81 -36.23 25.38
N GLY A 15 -43.53 -34.96 25.68
CA GLY A 15 -43.45 -34.47 27.06
C GLY A 15 -43.25 -32.96 27.12
N LEU A 16 -44.32 -32.24 27.44
CA LEU A 16 -44.39 -30.79 27.61
C LEU A 16 -43.49 -30.26 28.75
N PHE A 17 -43.02 -29.03 28.53
CA PHE A 17 -42.61 -27.97 29.47
C PHE A 17 -42.63 -28.26 30.97
N ILE A 18 -41.45 -28.10 31.59
CA ILE A 18 -41.30 -27.47 32.91
C ILE A 18 -39.95 -26.74 32.98
N ALA A 19 -40.00 -25.51 33.46
CA ALA A 19 -38.87 -24.63 33.70
C ALA A 19 -37.96 -25.16 34.82
N GLY A 20 -36.65 -24.95 34.70
CA GLY A 20 -35.72 -25.21 35.80
C GLY A 20 -34.24 -25.34 35.40
N CYS A 21 -33.58 -24.18 35.29
CA CYS A 21 -32.18 -23.89 35.64
C CYS A 21 -31.06 -24.90 35.32
N GLY A 22 -30.14 -24.49 34.44
CA GLY A 22 -28.70 -24.73 34.66
C GLY A 22 -27.95 -25.50 33.58
N ASN A 23 -27.93 -24.99 32.34
CA ASN A 23 -26.84 -25.29 31.41
C ASN A 23 -26.17 -23.97 31.03
N GLN A 24 -24.94 -23.78 31.52
CA GLN A 24 -24.05 -22.76 30.99
C GLN A 24 -23.59 -23.23 29.61
N GLU A 25 -24.32 -22.84 28.56
CA GLU A 25 -23.72 -22.75 27.24
C GLU A 25 -22.69 -21.61 27.32
N GLN A 26 -21.41 -21.98 27.41
CA GLN A 26 -20.32 -21.04 27.16
C GLN A 26 -20.54 -20.48 25.74
N PRO A 27 -20.65 -19.16 25.56
CA PRO A 27 -20.61 -18.60 24.22
C PRO A 27 -19.28 -18.99 23.59
N ALA A 28 -19.33 -19.53 22.37
CA ALA A 28 -18.14 -19.72 21.54
C ALA A 28 -17.30 -18.43 21.56
N PRO A 29 -15.96 -18.51 21.58
CA PRO A 29 -15.12 -17.33 21.67
C PRO A 29 -15.50 -16.40 20.52
N ALA A 30 -15.95 -15.19 20.87
CA ALA A 30 -16.26 -14.14 19.93
C ALA A 30 -15.04 -13.95 19.04
N GLN A 31 -15.12 -14.48 17.82
CA GLN A 31 -14.21 -14.09 16.77
C GLN A 31 -14.44 -12.59 16.61
N ASN A 32 -13.47 -11.80 17.05
CA ASN A 32 -13.41 -10.36 16.83
C ASN A 32 -13.43 -10.11 15.32
N GLN A 33 -14.61 -10.14 14.73
CA GLN A 33 -14.92 -9.41 13.53
C GLN A 33 -14.88 -7.96 13.96
N GLN A 34 -13.68 -7.37 13.98
CA GLN A 34 -13.57 -5.93 13.89
C GLN A 34 -14.25 -5.55 12.57
N GLN A 35 -15.55 -5.24 12.63
CA GLN A 35 -16.21 -4.47 11.60
C GLN A 35 -15.36 -3.22 11.44
N GLN A 36 -14.55 -3.16 10.37
CA GLN A 36 -13.88 -1.94 9.99
C GLN A 36 -15.01 -0.93 9.76
N GLN A 37 -15.22 -0.06 10.73
CA GLN A 37 -16.17 1.01 10.64
C GLN A 37 -15.78 1.81 9.40
N GLN A 38 -16.66 1.84 8.39
CA GLN A 38 -16.37 2.51 7.13
C GLN A 38 -16.11 3.99 7.44
N ILE A 39 -14.86 4.42 7.31
CA ILE A 39 -14.47 5.79 7.58
C ILE A 39 -15.17 6.67 6.55
N GLN A 40 -16.14 7.44 7.01
CA GLN A 40 -16.83 8.42 6.19
C GLN A 40 -15.99 9.71 6.17
N ILE A 41 -15.61 10.14 4.97
CA ILE A 41 -14.86 11.38 4.76
C ILE A 41 -15.84 12.52 4.51
N ASP A 42 -15.58 13.68 5.12
CA ASP A 42 -16.33 14.90 4.85
C ASP A 42 -16.23 15.31 3.37
N ALA A 43 -17.36 15.64 2.74
CA ALA A 43 -17.40 15.94 1.31
C ALA A 43 -16.59 17.19 0.92
N ALA A 44 -16.52 18.20 1.79
CA ALA A 44 -15.72 19.38 1.54
C ALA A 44 -14.22 19.09 1.72
N SER A 45 -13.86 18.25 2.71
CA SER A 45 -12.50 17.72 2.86
C SER A 45 -12.07 16.93 1.61
N GLU A 46 -12.94 16.06 1.10
CA GLU A 46 -12.67 15.27 -0.11
C GLU A 46 -12.46 16.17 -1.34
N ALA A 47 -13.32 17.17 -1.54
CA ALA A 47 -13.16 18.11 -2.66
C ALA A 47 -11.83 18.90 -2.59
N LEU A 48 -11.37 19.25 -1.38
CA LEU A 48 -10.08 19.91 -1.17
C LEU A 48 -8.91 18.95 -1.45
N PHE A 49 -9.03 17.68 -1.05
CA PHE A 49 -8.07 16.63 -1.40
C PHE A 49 -7.93 16.49 -2.91
N GLU A 50 -9.04 16.33 -3.64
CA GLU A 50 -9.01 16.15 -5.10
C GLU A 50 -8.39 17.36 -5.82
N LYS A 51 -8.67 18.58 -5.33
CA LYS A 51 -8.01 19.78 -5.83
C LYS A 51 -6.50 19.76 -5.54
N GLY A 52 -6.12 19.35 -4.33
CA GLY A 52 -4.71 19.20 -3.93
C GLY A 52 -3.97 18.19 -4.81
N LEU A 53 -4.64 17.08 -5.16
CA LEU A 53 -4.10 16.05 -6.05
C LEU A 53 -3.79 16.60 -7.44
N SER A 54 -4.65 17.47 -7.99
CA SER A 54 -4.39 18.12 -9.27
C SER A 54 -3.13 19.00 -9.25
N PHE A 55 -2.90 19.74 -8.16
CA PHE A 55 -1.66 20.52 -7.99
C PHE A 55 -0.44 19.60 -7.81
N TYR A 56 -0.58 18.51 -7.07
CA TYR A 56 0.49 17.53 -6.89
C TYR A 56 0.93 16.90 -8.23
N GLN A 57 -0.02 16.54 -9.09
CA GLN A 57 0.25 16.01 -10.44
C GLN A 57 0.97 17.01 -11.35
N GLN A 58 0.85 18.31 -11.07
CA GLN A 58 1.59 19.38 -11.75
C GLN A 58 2.91 19.72 -11.06
N PHE A 59 3.34 18.91 -10.08
CA PHE A 59 4.54 19.11 -9.26
C PHE A 59 4.51 20.41 -8.42
N GLN A 60 3.32 20.97 -8.22
CA GLN A 60 3.09 22.20 -7.46
C GLN A 60 2.86 21.86 -5.97
N TYR A 61 3.92 21.39 -5.30
CA TYR A 61 3.82 20.81 -3.96
C TYR A 61 3.34 21.79 -2.89
N ASP A 62 3.73 23.06 -2.95
CA ASP A 62 3.30 24.07 -1.97
C ASP A 62 1.78 24.29 -2.01
N GLN A 63 1.21 24.42 -3.22
CA GLN A 63 -0.23 24.54 -3.40
C GLN A 63 -0.97 23.26 -2.99
N ALA A 64 -0.43 22.09 -3.33
CA ALA A 64 -0.99 20.80 -2.93
C ALA A 64 -1.04 20.68 -1.39
N ILE A 65 0.07 20.95 -0.69
CA ILE A 65 0.17 20.90 0.77
C ILE A 65 -0.84 21.85 1.42
N SER A 66 -0.97 23.09 0.92
CA SER A 66 -1.94 24.06 1.44
C SER A 66 -3.39 23.58 1.31
N LEU A 67 -3.74 22.88 0.22
CA LEU A 67 -5.07 22.32 0.03
C LEU A 67 -5.31 21.10 0.91
N TYR A 68 -4.30 20.24 1.08
CA TYR A 68 -4.40 19.12 2.02
C TYR A 68 -4.51 19.59 3.47
N ASP A 69 -3.83 20.68 3.85
CA ASP A 69 -3.99 21.30 5.17
C ASP A 69 -5.42 21.79 5.39
N GLN A 70 -6.03 22.42 4.38
CA GLN A 70 -7.44 22.81 4.44
C GLN A 70 -8.37 21.59 4.51
N ALA A 71 -8.09 20.52 3.77
CA ALA A 71 -8.84 19.27 3.83
C ALA A 71 -8.80 18.67 5.25
N LEU A 72 -7.62 18.62 5.86
CA LEU A 72 -7.41 18.07 7.20
C LEU A 72 -7.96 18.97 8.31
N ALA A 73 -8.05 20.28 8.08
CA ALA A 73 -8.77 21.19 8.97
C ALA A 73 -10.28 20.97 8.95
N LYS A 74 -10.85 20.45 7.85
CA LYS A 74 -12.26 20.06 7.76
C LYS A 74 -12.51 18.66 8.34
N ASP A 75 -11.62 17.72 8.04
CA ASP A 75 -11.70 16.35 8.52
C ASP A 75 -10.30 15.78 8.76
N GLN A 76 -9.94 15.70 10.05
CA GLN A 76 -8.65 15.17 10.47
C GLN A 76 -8.49 13.67 10.19
N LYS A 77 -9.59 12.95 9.88
CA LYS A 77 -9.59 11.53 9.54
C LYS A 77 -9.54 11.27 8.03
N ASN A 78 -9.39 12.32 7.21
CA ASN A 78 -9.18 12.16 5.78
C ASN A 78 -7.80 11.54 5.49
N TYR A 79 -7.77 10.21 5.50
CA TYR A 79 -6.58 9.40 5.24
C TYR A 79 -6.01 9.65 3.84
N LYS A 80 -6.84 10.02 2.86
CA LYS A 80 -6.36 10.40 1.51
C LYS A 80 -5.58 11.71 1.56
N ALA A 81 -6.10 12.73 2.26
CA ALA A 81 -5.41 14.00 2.47
C ALA A 81 -4.14 13.85 3.32
N LEU A 82 -4.14 12.97 4.34
CA LEU A 82 -2.94 12.64 5.11
C LEU A 82 -1.85 12.03 4.20
N SER A 83 -2.20 11.03 3.38
CA SER A 83 -1.28 10.40 2.42
C SER A 83 -0.78 11.41 1.39
N GLY A 84 -1.70 12.16 0.77
CA GLY A 84 -1.41 13.18 -0.24
C GLY A 84 -0.48 14.28 0.29
N LYS A 85 -0.73 14.78 1.50
CA LYS A 85 0.18 15.72 2.18
C LYS A 85 1.53 15.08 2.43
N GLY A 86 1.53 13.84 2.92
CA GLY A 86 2.74 13.13 3.27
C GLY A 86 3.68 12.94 2.07
N ILE A 87 3.15 12.51 0.93
CA ILE A 87 3.95 12.35 -0.29
C ILE A 87 4.38 13.71 -0.88
N ALA A 88 3.52 14.74 -0.83
CA ALA A 88 3.88 16.08 -1.29
C ALA A 88 5.05 16.68 -0.47
N LEU A 89 5.05 16.48 0.86
CA LEU A 89 6.17 16.87 1.73
C LEU A 89 7.45 16.08 1.40
N ALA A 90 7.34 14.77 1.18
CA ALA A 90 8.49 13.94 0.82
C ALA A 90 9.11 14.37 -0.52
N MET A 91 8.27 14.71 -1.51
CA MET A 91 8.73 15.21 -2.81
C MET A 91 9.36 16.59 -2.71
N ARG A 92 8.73 17.53 -2.01
CA ARG A 92 9.27 18.89 -1.81
C ARG A 92 10.58 18.87 -1.03
N GLY A 93 10.70 17.97 -0.04
CA GLY A 93 11.89 17.80 0.79
C GLY A 93 12.99 16.96 0.15
N ASN A 94 12.76 16.31 -0.99
CA ASN A 94 13.71 15.39 -1.61
C ASN A 94 15.04 16.09 -1.93
N GLY A 95 16.14 15.63 -1.31
CA GLY A 95 17.47 16.21 -1.48
C GLY A 95 17.69 17.57 -0.81
N VAL A 96 16.67 18.16 -0.17
CA VAL A 96 16.73 19.52 0.40
C VAL A 96 16.45 19.52 1.90
N ASN A 97 15.43 18.78 2.35
CA ASN A 97 14.96 18.83 3.73
C ASN A 97 14.53 17.43 4.24
N PRO A 98 15.46 16.65 4.82
CA PRO A 98 15.15 15.28 5.29
C PRO A 98 14.18 15.25 6.47
N LYS A 99 14.07 16.34 7.25
CA LYS A 99 13.06 16.43 8.31
C LYS A 99 11.65 16.42 7.73
N GLU A 100 11.47 17.08 6.60
CA GLU A 100 10.20 17.15 5.90
C GLU A 100 9.82 15.81 5.26
N VAL A 101 10.79 15.09 4.68
CA VAL A 101 10.59 13.73 4.19
C VAL A 101 10.11 12.81 5.31
N ARG A 102 10.76 12.85 6.49
CA ARG A 102 10.33 12.05 7.65
C ARG A 102 8.96 12.45 8.20
N GLN A 103 8.63 13.74 8.15
CA GLN A 103 7.27 14.20 8.48
C GLN A 103 6.25 13.62 7.49
N GLY A 104 6.59 13.57 6.20
CA GLY A 104 5.77 12.96 5.18
C GLY A 104 5.49 11.47 5.43
N ILE A 105 6.55 10.71 5.73
CA ILE A 105 6.45 9.29 6.12
C ILE A 105 5.50 9.10 7.31
N SER A 106 5.62 9.94 8.35
CA SER A 106 4.75 9.86 9.53
C SER A 106 3.27 10.08 9.19
N LEU A 107 2.96 11.04 8.32
CA LEU A 107 1.58 11.30 7.89
C LEU A 107 1.00 10.15 7.07
N ILE A 108 1.79 9.54 6.19
CA ILE A 108 1.33 8.37 5.42
C ILE A 108 1.08 7.17 6.34
N ARG A 109 1.92 6.97 7.36
CA ARG A 109 1.65 5.92 8.37
C ARG A 109 0.36 6.19 9.14
N GLN A 110 0.08 7.44 9.52
CA GLN A 110 -1.21 7.80 10.14
C GLN A 110 -2.39 7.53 9.21
N ALA A 111 -2.26 7.78 7.90
CA ALA A 111 -3.29 7.42 6.93
C ALA A 111 -3.57 5.90 6.95
N LEU A 112 -2.52 5.09 7.04
CA LEU A 112 -2.62 3.62 7.11
C LEU A 112 -3.12 3.11 8.47
N GLU A 113 -2.91 3.83 9.56
CA GLU A 113 -3.55 3.52 10.85
C GLU A 113 -5.08 3.70 10.77
N LEU A 114 -5.55 4.72 10.03
CA LEU A 114 -6.97 4.96 9.79
C LEU A 114 -7.55 3.95 8.79
N LYS A 115 -6.91 3.78 7.63
CA LYS A 115 -7.35 2.87 6.56
C LYS A 115 -6.22 1.91 6.15
N PRO A 116 -6.08 0.76 6.84
CA PRO A 116 -4.93 -0.15 6.67
C PRO A 116 -4.79 -0.83 5.30
N ASP A 117 -5.84 -0.83 4.50
CA ASP A 117 -5.97 -1.46 3.18
C ASP A 117 -6.02 -0.43 2.04
N TYR A 118 -5.70 0.85 2.30
CA TYR A 118 -5.66 1.86 1.25
C TYR A 118 -4.38 1.76 0.42
N VAL A 119 -4.45 1.01 -0.68
CA VAL A 119 -3.32 0.70 -1.57
C VAL A 119 -2.53 1.93 -2.04
N PRO A 120 -3.15 3.09 -2.39
CA PRO A 120 -2.37 4.29 -2.74
C PRO A 120 -1.40 4.74 -1.64
N SER A 121 -1.75 4.58 -0.36
CA SER A 121 -0.83 4.88 0.75
C SER A 121 0.32 3.89 0.86
N PHE A 122 0.18 2.65 0.38
CA PHE A 122 1.31 1.72 0.30
C PHE A 122 2.35 2.25 -0.71
N TYR A 123 1.89 2.71 -1.87
CA TYR A 123 2.74 3.28 -2.90
C TYR A 123 3.41 4.58 -2.43
N ASP A 124 2.63 5.50 -1.86
CA ASP A 124 3.14 6.75 -1.30
C ASP A 124 4.21 6.50 -0.23
N LEU A 125 3.96 5.54 0.67
CA LEU A 125 4.91 5.18 1.74
C LEU A 125 6.18 4.59 1.15
N ALA A 126 6.07 3.67 0.18
CA ALA A 126 7.22 3.08 -0.49
C ALA A 126 8.09 4.17 -1.14
N LEU A 127 7.48 5.14 -1.82
CA LEU A 127 8.18 6.23 -2.49
C LEU A 127 8.84 7.20 -1.50
N ALA A 128 8.14 7.58 -0.43
CA ALA A 128 8.71 8.43 0.62
C ALA A 128 9.88 7.75 1.37
N LEU A 129 9.77 6.45 1.66
CA LEU A 129 10.85 5.65 2.26
C LEU A 129 12.04 5.54 1.31
N LYS A 130 11.81 5.39 0.00
CA LYS A 130 12.88 5.41 -1.01
C LYS A 130 13.63 6.74 -0.98
N ILE A 131 12.92 7.87 -0.94
CA ILE A 131 13.52 9.20 -0.86
C ILE A 131 14.40 9.34 0.40
N ASP A 132 13.95 8.80 1.54
CA ASP A 132 14.72 8.74 2.79
C ASP A 132 15.78 7.63 2.83
N LYS A 133 15.97 6.90 1.71
CA LYS A 133 16.93 5.79 1.54
C LYS A 133 16.69 4.59 2.47
N GLN A 134 15.48 4.45 3.00
CA GLN A 134 15.04 3.27 3.78
C GLN A 134 14.61 2.15 2.82
N TYR A 135 15.59 1.63 2.08
CA TYR A 135 15.34 0.79 0.90
C TYR A 135 14.64 -0.55 1.19
N ASP A 136 15.02 -1.25 2.26
CA ASP A 136 14.43 -2.56 2.56
C ASP A 136 12.94 -2.44 2.93
N GLU A 137 12.58 -1.42 3.71
CA GLU A 137 11.19 -1.15 4.03
C GLU A 137 10.42 -0.65 2.80
N SER A 138 11.02 0.22 1.99
CA SER A 138 10.43 0.70 0.73
C SER A 138 10.07 -0.47 -0.21
N ILE A 139 10.97 -1.43 -0.39
CA ILE A 139 10.72 -2.64 -1.19
C ILE A 139 9.54 -3.44 -0.63
N THR A 140 9.46 -3.57 0.71
CA THR A 140 8.35 -4.27 1.37
C THR A 140 7.00 -3.62 1.06
N TRP A 141 6.94 -2.29 1.03
CA TRP A 141 5.72 -1.55 0.70
C TRP A 141 5.37 -1.60 -0.80
N PHE A 142 6.36 -1.52 -1.70
CA PHE A 142 6.11 -1.78 -3.12
C PHE A 142 5.60 -3.21 -3.37
N GLN A 143 6.10 -4.20 -2.63
CA GLN A 143 5.59 -5.57 -2.73
C GLN A 143 4.12 -5.66 -2.28
N LYS A 144 3.72 -4.94 -1.23
CA LYS A 144 2.29 -4.86 -0.83
C LYS A 144 1.39 -4.24 -1.90
N VAL A 145 1.89 -3.26 -2.66
CA VAL A 145 1.16 -2.74 -3.83
C VAL A 145 1.02 -3.84 -4.87
N ILE A 146 2.11 -4.53 -5.22
CA ILE A 146 2.11 -5.63 -6.19
C ILE A 146 1.18 -6.79 -5.77
N ASP A 147 1.13 -7.12 -4.48
CA ASP A 147 0.25 -8.17 -3.96
C ASP A 147 -1.23 -7.81 -4.12
N SER A 148 -1.55 -6.50 -4.11
CA SER A 148 -2.92 -5.99 -4.31
C SER A 148 -3.24 -5.71 -5.78
N GLU A 149 -2.25 -5.26 -6.54
CA GLU A 149 -2.30 -4.84 -7.94
C GLU A 149 -1.13 -5.46 -8.71
N PRO A 150 -1.24 -6.74 -9.14
CA PRO A 150 -0.13 -7.46 -9.76
C PRO A 150 0.41 -6.84 -11.05
N ASP A 151 -0.40 -6.01 -11.72
CA ASP A 151 -0.09 -5.31 -12.97
C ASP A 151 0.37 -3.85 -12.73
N ASN A 152 0.72 -3.48 -11.50
CA ASN A 152 1.24 -2.15 -11.19
C ASN A 152 2.69 -2.01 -11.68
N THR A 153 2.87 -1.59 -12.94
CA THR A 153 4.18 -1.37 -13.59
C THR A 153 5.14 -0.56 -12.72
N TRP A 154 4.64 0.52 -12.12
CA TRP A 154 5.49 1.49 -11.42
C TRP A 154 5.99 1.00 -10.06
N SER A 155 5.34 0.01 -9.44
CA SER A 155 5.84 -0.63 -8.23
C SER A 155 7.02 -1.56 -8.52
N TYR A 156 6.97 -2.34 -9.61
CA TYR A 156 8.14 -3.08 -10.08
C TYR A 156 9.28 -2.13 -10.47
N TYR A 157 8.96 -1.05 -11.19
CA TYR A 157 9.94 -0.04 -11.56
C TYR A 157 10.54 0.64 -10.31
N GLY A 158 9.73 0.95 -9.30
CA GLY A 158 10.16 1.49 -8.01
C GLY A 158 11.23 0.62 -7.35
N ILE A 159 10.98 -0.69 -7.25
CA ILE A 159 11.98 -1.65 -6.74
C ILE A 159 13.24 -1.68 -7.63
N ALA A 160 13.08 -1.63 -8.95
CA ALA A 160 14.23 -1.59 -9.85
C ALA A 160 15.11 -0.35 -9.62
N THR A 161 14.51 0.83 -9.44
CA THR A 161 15.26 2.06 -9.18
C THR A 161 16.05 2.00 -7.87
N ILE A 162 15.52 1.34 -6.83
CA ILE A 162 16.25 1.11 -5.57
C ILE A 162 17.52 0.28 -5.82
N TYR A 163 17.41 -0.82 -6.56
CA TYR A 163 18.58 -1.62 -6.91
C TYR A 163 19.55 -0.89 -7.84
N GLY A 164 19.05 -0.04 -8.74
CA GLY A 164 19.85 0.87 -9.55
C GLY A 164 20.68 1.84 -8.70
N ASP A 165 20.05 2.50 -7.75
CA ASP A 165 20.68 3.43 -6.80
C ASP A 165 21.76 2.72 -5.96
N GLN A 166 21.55 1.44 -5.62
CA GLN A 166 22.53 0.58 -4.94
C GLN A 166 23.65 0.06 -5.86
N GLY A 167 23.53 0.20 -7.18
CA GLY A 167 24.48 -0.35 -8.16
C GLY A 167 24.30 -1.85 -8.45
N ASN A 168 23.22 -2.47 -8.00
CA ASN A 168 22.93 -3.88 -8.22
C ASN A 168 22.24 -4.10 -9.57
N ALA A 169 23.04 -4.17 -10.63
CA ALA A 169 22.54 -4.27 -12.00
C ALA A 169 21.64 -5.50 -12.26
N GLU A 170 22.01 -6.66 -11.71
CA GLU A 170 21.25 -7.91 -11.92
C GLU A 170 19.84 -7.82 -11.33
N LYS A 171 19.72 -7.34 -10.08
CA LYS A 171 18.40 -7.17 -9.45
C LYS A 171 17.61 -6.03 -10.08
N ALA A 172 18.26 -4.93 -10.45
CA ALA A 172 17.58 -3.83 -11.15
C ALA A 172 16.96 -4.33 -12.47
N VAL A 173 17.73 -5.06 -13.28
CA VAL A 173 17.24 -5.62 -14.56
C VAL A 173 16.16 -6.67 -14.35
N LEU A 174 16.24 -7.51 -13.32
CA LEU A 174 15.17 -8.44 -12.97
C LEU A 174 13.82 -7.73 -12.81
N TYR A 175 13.79 -6.63 -12.05
CA TYR A 175 12.55 -5.88 -11.82
C TYR A 175 12.16 -4.99 -13.01
N LEU A 176 13.11 -4.44 -13.77
CA LEU A 176 12.83 -3.75 -15.03
C LEU A 176 12.16 -4.69 -16.04
N LYS A 177 12.57 -5.96 -16.12
CA LYS A 177 11.92 -6.96 -16.97
C LYS A 177 10.49 -7.25 -16.54
N LYS A 178 10.22 -7.32 -15.24
CA LYS A 178 8.85 -7.47 -14.72
C LYS A 178 7.98 -6.27 -15.08
N ALA A 179 8.49 -5.05 -14.90
CA ALA A 179 7.78 -3.83 -15.30
C ALA A 179 7.54 -3.77 -16.81
N ALA A 180 8.56 -4.06 -17.62
CA ALA A 180 8.49 -4.00 -19.09
C ALA A 180 7.63 -5.11 -19.71
N ALA A 181 7.31 -6.17 -18.97
CA ALA A 181 6.34 -7.17 -19.40
C ALA A 181 4.91 -6.60 -19.43
N ILE A 182 4.65 -5.54 -18.65
CA ILE A 182 3.35 -4.85 -18.59
C ILE A 182 3.34 -3.65 -19.53
N ASP A 183 4.37 -2.81 -19.45
CA ASP A 183 4.50 -1.58 -20.27
C ASP A 183 5.95 -1.38 -20.73
N LYS A 184 6.32 -2.05 -21.83
CA LYS A 184 7.70 -2.10 -22.34
C LYS A 184 8.24 -0.71 -22.69
N GLU A 185 7.48 0.07 -23.44
CA GLU A 185 7.97 1.31 -24.04
C GLU A 185 8.21 2.39 -22.97
N ASN A 186 7.24 2.62 -22.08
CA ASN A 186 7.39 3.62 -21.02
C ASN A 186 8.47 3.22 -20.00
N VAL A 187 8.57 1.93 -19.65
CA VAL A 187 9.61 1.44 -18.74
C VAL A 187 11.00 1.65 -19.32
N LYS A 188 11.19 1.32 -20.60
CA LYS A 188 12.48 1.52 -21.26
C LYS A 188 12.83 2.99 -21.39
N GLU A 189 11.86 3.83 -21.72
CA GLU A 189 12.10 5.27 -21.84
C GLU A 189 12.47 5.89 -20.48
N ALA A 190 11.75 5.53 -19.42
CA ALA A 190 12.07 5.94 -18.06
C ALA A 190 13.46 5.43 -17.63
N ALA A 191 13.77 4.15 -17.87
CA ALA A 191 15.06 3.57 -17.51
C ALA A 191 16.23 4.18 -18.29
N ARG A 192 16.00 4.59 -19.53
CA ARG A 192 17.01 5.27 -20.36
C ARG A 192 17.32 6.67 -19.83
N SER A 193 16.33 7.41 -19.36
CA SER A 193 16.48 8.84 -19.03
C SER A 193 16.77 9.13 -17.55
N GLN A 194 16.28 8.30 -16.63
CA GLN A 194 16.39 8.57 -15.19
C GLN A 194 17.78 8.24 -14.63
N SER A 195 18.23 9.06 -13.67
CA SER A 195 19.55 8.94 -13.04
C SER A 195 19.72 7.73 -12.11
N HIS A 196 18.61 7.11 -11.69
CA HIS A 196 18.63 5.91 -10.84
C HIS A 196 19.45 4.76 -11.42
N PHE A 197 19.64 4.74 -12.74
CA PHE A 197 20.40 3.69 -13.41
C PHE A 197 21.80 4.12 -13.84
N ASP A 198 22.26 5.33 -13.53
CA ASP A 198 23.58 5.83 -13.97
C ASP A 198 24.73 4.93 -13.52
N ARG A 199 24.65 4.41 -12.29
CA ARG A 199 25.66 3.49 -11.71
C ARG A 199 25.73 2.16 -12.45
N ILE A 200 24.64 1.73 -13.08
CA ILE A 200 24.54 0.43 -13.76
C ILE A 200 24.46 0.55 -15.28
N ARG A 201 24.39 1.77 -15.81
CA ARG A 201 24.08 2.07 -17.21
C ARG A 201 25.00 1.35 -18.19
N ASN A 202 26.29 1.24 -17.86
CA ASN A 202 27.29 0.62 -18.73
C ASN A 202 27.52 -0.87 -18.44
N THR A 203 26.74 -1.47 -17.54
CA THR A 203 26.85 -2.90 -17.24
C THR A 203 26.27 -3.73 -18.37
N ARG A 204 26.82 -4.93 -18.58
CA ARG A 204 26.32 -5.87 -19.59
C ARG A 204 24.84 -6.21 -19.37
N ALA A 205 24.43 -6.40 -18.12
CA ALA A 205 23.05 -6.72 -17.77
C ALA A 205 22.09 -5.61 -18.24
N PHE A 206 22.38 -4.35 -17.90
CA PHE A 206 21.53 -3.22 -18.25
C PHE A 206 21.49 -2.97 -19.75
N GLN A 207 22.66 -2.94 -20.42
CA GLN A 207 22.74 -2.81 -21.88
C GLN A 207 22.00 -3.94 -22.60
N GLY A 208 22.12 -5.17 -22.09
CA GLY A 208 21.38 -6.32 -22.61
C GLY A 208 19.87 -6.14 -22.51
N PHE A 209 19.35 -5.63 -21.40
CA PHE A 209 17.93 -5.29 -21.27
C PHE A 209 17.49 -4.19 -22.24
N MET A 210 18.29 -3.13 -22.38
CA MET A 210 17.94 -2.00 -23.25
C MET A 210 17.86 -2.40 -24.73
N ASN A 211 18.66 -3.37 -25.16
CA ASN A 211 18.77 -3.79 -26.56
C ASN A 211 17.78 -4.90 -27.01
N GLN A 212 16.91 -5.39 -26.12
CA GLN A 212 15.91 -6.46 -26.40
C GLN A 212 14.49 -5.93 -26.69
#